data_AF-G0M6K8-F1
#
_entry.id   AF-G0M6K8-F1
#
_cell.length_a   1.000
_cell.length_b   1.000
_cell.length_c   1.000
_cell.angle_alpha   90.00
_cell.angle_beta   90.00
_cell.angle_gamma   90.00
#
_symmetry.space_group_name_H-M   'P 1'
#
loop_
_entity.id
_entity.type
_entity.pdbx_description
1 polymer ?
#
loop_
_entity_poly.entity_id
_entity_poly.type
_entity_poly.pdbx_seq_one_letter_code
_entity_poly.pdbx_strand_id
1 'polypeptide(L)'
;MAITRAGLFTLETSNPRFFTCCARLHVKVALALIILFLGFIELTEWYFYIFVDRAGESADAGQAILSLWQLISIIGMTLAFFTEKEDLLIPFILFMIFVVTSFLFWVMQILVIVIFPYSERASHLLGFKDDIDFVVREKIALTVLAVFATVTTITGWFLHVGLSCYVYFQSRNRECKVKASARESRPPMVAPQPQAPKPADNFPNPNFSISDDEDVEEDEDRVFEQKPSGPNMV
;
A
#
# COMPACT_ATOMS: atom_id res chain seq x y z
N MET A 1 -14.99 -1.18 13.32
CA MET A 1 -13.94 -0.53 12.50
C MET A 1 -13.33 0.59 13.34
N ALA A 2 -12.12 0.39 13.90
CA ALA A 2 -11.48 1.39 14.74
C ALA A 2 -10.65 2.34 13.85
N ILE A 3 -11.22 3.51 13.56
CA ILE A 3 -10.52 4.58 12.84
C ILE A 3 -9.96 5.53 13.89
N THR A 4 -8.65 5.49 14.13
CA THR A 4 -8.00 6.52 14.95
C THR A 4 -7.81 7.75 14.07
N ARG A 5 -8.48 8.85 14.44
CA ARG A 5 -8.30 10.17 13.82
C ARG A 5 -7.36 11.01 14.69
N ALA A 6 -6.11 11.10 14.29
CA ALA A 6 -5.19 12.10 14.82
C ALA A 6 -4.93 13.14 13.73
N GLY A 7 -5.80 14.15 13.61
CA GLY A 7 -5.66 15.37 12.78
C GLY A 7 -5.28 15.18 11.30
N LEU A 8 -4.05 14.77 11.04
CA LEU A 8 -3.42 14.48 9.74
C LEU A 8 -3.52 13.00 9.32
N PHE A 9 -3.61 12.09 10.30
CA PHE A 9 -3.59 10.65 10.09
C PHE A 9 -4.98 10.07 10.37
N THR A 10 -5.70 9.75 9.30
CA THR A 10 -6.87 8.87 9.31
C THR A 10 -6.38 7.47 8.99
N LEU A 11 -6.12 6.67 10.02
CA LEU A 11 -5.54 5.33 9.88
C LEU A 11 -6.64 4.28 10.08
N GLU A 12 -6.79 3.39 9.11
CA GLU A 12 -7.63 2.22 9.27
C GLU A 12 -6.81 1.13 9.96
N THR A 13 -7.01 0.96 11.26
CA THR A 13 -6.21 0.02 12.07
C THR A 13 -6.73 -1.41 12.04
N SER A 14 -7.89 -1.65 11.41
CA SER A 14 -8.59 -2.93 11.47
C SER A 14 -8.02 -4.03 10.57
N ASN A 15 -7.22 -3.70 9.55
CA ASN A 15 -6.75 -4.67 8.57
C ASN A 15 -5.23 -4.87 8.64
N PRO A 16 -4.73 -6.08 8.99
CA PRO A 16 -3.30 -6.33 9.18
C PRO A 16 -2.49 -6.15 7.89
N ARG A 17 -3.12 -6.24 6.72
CA ARG A 17 -2.48 -6.02 5.40
C ARG A 17 -1.95 -4.60 5.19
N PHE A 18 -2.38 -3.64 6.02
CA PHE A 18 -1.95 -2.24 5.95
C PHE A 18 -0.83 -1.91 6.93
N PHE A 19 -0.16 -2.92 7.48
CA PHE A 19 1.00 -2.77 8.34
C PHE A 19 2.23 -3.44 7.74
N THR A 20 3.37 -2.79 7.90
CA THR A 20 4.71 -3.27 7.55
C THR A 20 5.57 -3.41 8.81
N CYS A 21 6.80 -3.94 8.66
CA CYS A 21 7.75 -4.19 9.75
C CYS A 21 7.13 -5.03 10.88
N CYS A 22 6.81 -6.30 10.60
CA CYS A 22 6.17 -7.22 11.57
C CYS A 22 4.83 -6.69 12.11
N ALA A 23 4.01 -6.12 11.23
CA ALA A 23 2.69 -5.55 11.53
C ALA A 23 2.68 -4.37 12.54
N ARG A 24 3.82 -3.71 12.77
CA ARG A 24 3.92 -2.60 13.75
C ARG A 24 3.80 -1.22 13.14
N LEU A 25 4.14 -1.05 11.86
CA LEU A 25 4.18 0.26 11.21
C LEU A 25 3.09 0.36 10.14
N HIS A 26 2.12 1.26 10.30
CA HIS A 26 1.08 1.45 9.29
C HIS A 26 1.67 1.99 7.99
N VAL A 27 1.20 1.50 6.84
CA VAL A 27 1.75 1.81 5.51
C VAL A 27 1.76 3.31 5.20
N LYS A 28 0.72 4.06 5.61
CA LYS A 28 0.69 5.52 5.46
C LYS A 28 1.79 6.25 6.25
N VAL A 29 2.15 5.74 7.44
CA VAL A 29 3.26 6.29 8.24
C VAL A 29 4.59 5.91 7.60
N ALA A 30 4.74 4.67 7.14
CA ALA A 30 5.91 4.24 6.38
C ALA A 30 6.12 5.08 5.12
N LEU A 31 5.05 5.39 4.37
CA LEU A 31 5.12 6.26 3.19
C LEU A 31 5.61 7.67 3.55
N ALA A 32 5.14 8.25 4.66
CA ALA A 32 5.63 9.55 5.12
C ALA A 32 7.14 9.52 5.43
N LEU A 33 7.61 8.45 6.10
CA LEU A 33 9.05 8.27 6.37
C LEU A 33 9.85 8.14 5.07
N ILE A 34 9.33 7.42 4.07
CA ILE A 34 9.98 7.27 2.76
C ILE A 34 10.02 8.62 2.03
N ILE A 35 8.94 9.40 2.03
CA ILE A 35 8.91 10.74 1.42
C ILE A 35 9.98 11.64 2.06
N LEU A 36 10.06 11.66 3.40
CA LEU A 36 11.05 12.47 4.10
C LEU A 36 12.47 12.01 3.81
N PHE A 37 12.72 10.70 3.81
CA PHE A 37 14.03 10.13 3.54
C PHE A 37 14.50 10.41 2.10
N LEU A 38 13.65 10.16 1.10
CA LEU A 38 13.98 10.43 -0.30
C LEU A 38 14.10 11.93 -0.58
N GLY A 39 13.24 12.75 0.02
CA GLY A 39 13.34 14.21 -0.07
C GLY A 39 14.65 14.73 0.53
N PHE A 40 15.11 14.15 1.64
CA PHE A 40 16.41 14.49 2.22
C PHE A 40 17.56 14.10 1.29
N ILE A 41 17.54 12.90 0.72
CA ILE A 41 18.56 12.46 -0.25
C ILE A 41 18.61 13.41 -1.45
N GLU A 42 17.46 13.69 -2.06
CA GLU A 42 17.36 14.61 -3.20
C GLU A 42 17.93 16.00 -2.85
N LEU A 43 17.55 16.55 -1.70
CA LEU A 43 18.09 17.85 -1.26
C LEU A 43 19.60 17.82 -1.05
N THR A 44 20.14 16.72 -0.50
CA THR A 44 21.60 16.60 -0.35
C THR A 44 22.30 16.49 -1.70
N GLU A 45 21.74 15.75 -2.66
CA GLU A 45 22.30 15.63 -4.02
C GLU A 45 22.35 16.99 -4.71
N TRP A 46 21.24 17.75 -4.66
CA TRP A 46 21.19 19.12 -5.18
C TRP A 46 22.17 20.06 -4.48
N TYR A 47 22.35 19.92 -3.17
CA TYR A 47 23.33 20.71 -2.42
C TYR A 47 24.75 20.42 -2.92
N PHE A 48 25.12 19.15 -3.07
CA PHE A 48 26.44 18.78 -3.59
C PHE A 48 26.64 19.26 -5.03
N TYR A 49 25.61 19.12 -5.87
CA TYR A 49 25.64 19.57 -7.26
C TYR A 49 25.82 21.09 -7.41
N ILE A 50 25.25 21.90 -6.52
CA ILE A 50 25.35 23.37 -6.60
C ILE A 50 26.64 23.90 -5.95
N PHE A 51 27.01 23.35 -4.79
CA PHE A 51 28.02 23.97 -3.92
C PHE A 51 29.38 23.28 -3.93
N VAL A 52 29.45 22.01 -4.30
CA VAL A 52 30.70 21.22 -4.26
C VAL A 52 31.25 21.00 -5.66
N ASP A 53 30.42 20.53 -6.59
CA ASP A 53 30.75 20.50 -8.00
C ASP A 53 30.40 21.86 -8.60
N ARG A 54 31.38 22.76 -8.76
CA ARG A 54 31.18 24.00 -9.51
C ARG A 54 30.79 23.64 -10.95
N ALA A 55 29.49 23.62 -11.22
CA ALA A 55 28.82 23.48 -12.51
C ALA A 55 29.71 23.06 -13.69
N GLY A 56 29.61 21.79 -14.11
CA GLY A 56 29.59 21.52 -15.55
C GLY A 56 30.64 20.61 -16.17
N GLU A 57 31.37 19.78 -15.43
CA GLU A 57 32.17 18.72 -16.07
C GLU A 57 31.67 17.35 -15.61
N SER A 58 30.94 16.64 -16.48
CA SER A 58 30.44 15.24 -16.35
C SER A 58 29.02 14.97 -15.83
N ALA A 59 28.05 15.86 -16.07
CA ALA A 59 26.64 15.45 -15.93
C ALA A 59 26.26 14.48 -17.07
N ASP A 60 26.29 13.18 -16.80
CA ASP A 60 25.79 12.16 -17.71
C ASP A 60 24.28 12.34 -17.92
N ALA A 61 23.84 12.34 -19.18
CA ALA A 61 22.43 12.54 -19.53
C ALA A 61 21.53 11.49 -18.87
N GLY A 62 22.04 10.27 -18.64
CA GLY A 62 21.34 9.22 -17.91
C GLY A 62 21.06 9.60 -16.45
N GLN A 63 22.05 10.16 -15.74
CA GLN A 63 21.90 10.61 -14.36
C GLN A 63 20.85 11.73 -14.25
N ALA A 64 20.87 12.69 -15.18
CA ALA A 64 19.88 13.77 -15.21
C ALA A 64 18.44 13.26 -15.40
N ILE A 65 18.23 12.27 -16.27
CA ILE A 65 16.91 11.64 -16.48
C ILE A 65 16.44 10.92 -15.22
N LEU A 66 17.33 10.16 -14.56
CA LEU A 66 17.01 9.43 -13.33
C LEU A 66 16.68 10.38 -12.18
N SER A 67 17.45 11.46 -12.01
CA SER A 67 17.17 12.50 -11.01
C SER A 67 15.82 13.18 -11.26
N LEU A 68 15.51 13.53 -12.52
CA LEU A 68 14.21 14.11 -12.86
C LEU A 68 13.05 13.14 -12.56
N TRP A 69 13.20 11.86 -12.88
CA TRP A 69 12.18 10.85 -12.59
C TRP A 69 12.01 10.62 -11.08
N GLN A 70 13.09 10.66 -10.32
CA GLN A 70 13.07 10.60 -8.86
C GLN A 70 12.32 11.79 -8.28
N LEU A 71 12.58 13.01 -8.76
CA LEU A 71 11.84 14.21 -8.35
C LEU A 71 10.34 14.11 -8.64
N ILE A 72 9.96 13.67 -9.84
CA ILE A 72 8.55 13.42 -10.21
C ILE A 72 7.92 12.40 -9.25
N SER A 73 8.66 11.36 -8.89
CA SER A 73 8.20 10.33 -7.96
C SER A 73 7.98 10.89 -6.55
N ILE A 74 8.89 11.73 -6.04
CA ILE A 74 8.76 12.37 -4.72
C ILE A 74 7.55 13.31 -4.68
N ILE A 75 7.36 14.13 -5.71
CA ILE A 75 6.20 15.02 -5.83
C ILE A 75 4.91 14.20 -5.90
N GLY A 76 4.88 13.14 -6.73
CA GLY A 76 3.75 12.23 -6.87
C GLY A 76 3.36 11.58 -5.54
N MET A 77 4.34 11.01 -4.82
CA MET A 77 4.11 10.44 -3.48
C MET A 77 3.57 11.47 -2.48
N THR A 78 4.11 12.69 -2.49
CA THR A 78 3.67 13.77 -1.58
C THR A 78 2.21 14.14 -1.85
N LEU A 79 1.85 14.32 -3.12
CA LEU A 79 0.46 14.58 -3.50
C LEU A 79 -0.45 13.37 -3.19
N ALA A 80 0.02 12.14 -3.41
CA ALA A 80 -0.71 10.92 -3.04
C ALA A 80 -0.97 10.84 -1.53
N PHE A 81 0.00 11.26 -0.71
CA PHE A 81 -0.13 11.24 0.75
C PHE A 81 -1.26 12.17 1.25
N PHE A 82 -1.41 13.35 0.65
CA PHE A 82 -2.46 14.32 1.01
C PHE A 82 -3.80 14.02 0.35
N THR A 83 -3.80 13.66 -0.93
CA THR A 83 -5.04 13.46 -1.72
C THR A 83 -5.61 12.06 -1.62
N GLU A 84 -4.82 11.10 -1.10
CA GLU A 84 -5.16 9.68 -1.02
C GLU A 84 -5.56 9.07 -2.37
N LYS A 85 -5.02 9.61 -3.48
CA LYS A 85 -5.20 9.07 -4.83
C LYS A 85 -4.11 8.04 -5.15
N GLU A 86 -4.52 6.84 -5.53
CA GLU A 86 -3.66 5.71 -5.84
C GLU A 86 -2.78 5.95 -7.09
N ASP A 87 -3.33 6.61 -8.12
CA ASP A 87 -2.64 6.80 -9.41
C ASP A 87 -1.36 7.64 -9.29
N LEU A 88 -1.30 8.51 -8.29
CA LEU A 88 -0.14 9.37 -8.04
C LEU A 88 1.07 8.61 -7.47
N LEU A 89 0.88 7.37 -6.99
CA LEU A 89 1.97 6.48 -6.56
C LEU A 89 2.61 5.72 -7.72
N ILE A 90 1.98 5.67 -8.90
CA ILE A 90 2.46 4.86 -10.04
C ILE A 90 3.89 5.24 -10.46
N PRO A 91 4.26 6.54 -10.62
CA PRO A 91 5.63 6.90 -11.01
C PRO A 91 6.69 6.36 -10.05
N PHE A 92 6.40 6.43 -8.74
CA PHE A 92 7.27 5.91 -7.68
C PHE A 92 7.37 4.37 -7.73
N ILE A 93 6.26 3.67 -7.91
CA ILE A 93 6.26 2.20 -7.98
C ILE A 93 7.07 1.73 -9.18
N LEU A 94 6.87 2.33 -10.36
CA LEU A 94 7.62 1.99 -11.57
C LEU A 94 9.12 2.29 -11.40
N PHE A 95 9.45 3.43 -10.79
CA PHE A 95 10.85 3.76 -10.46
C PHE A 95 11.47 2.72 -9.53
N MET A 96 10.77 2.36 -8.45
CA MET A 96 11.29 1.39 -7.49
C MET A 96 11.40 -0.02 -8.05
N ILE A 97 10.53 -0.44 -8.98
CA ILE A 97 10.70 -1.71 -9.72
C ILE A 97 12.01 -1.69 -10.51
N PHE A 98 12.29 -0.59 -11.22
CA PHE A 98 13.55 -0.44 -11.96
C PHE A 98 14.77 -0.46 -11.01
N VAL A 99 14.72 0.28 -9.90
CA VAL A 99 15.81 0.35 -8.91
C VAL A 99 16.07 -1.02 -8.27
N VAL A 100 15.02 -1.70 -7.81
CA VAL A 100 15.14 -3.02 -7.15
C VAL A 100 15.66 -4.07 -8.12
N THR A 101 15.16 -4.11 -9.37
CA THR A 101 15.66 -5.07 -10.37
C THR A 101 17.11 -4.80 -10.73
N SER A 102 17.51 -3.53 -10.86
CA SER A 102 18.91 -3.14 -11.10
C SER A 102 19.83 -3.55 -9.96
N PHE A 103 19.45 -3.32 -8.69
CA PHE A 103 20.26 -3.74 -7.55
C PHE A 103 20.30 -5.25 -7.35
N LEU A 104 19.19 -5.97 -7.62
CA LEU A 104 19.20 -7.43 -7.63
C LEU A 104 20.18 -7.99 -8.68
N PHE A 105 20.24 -7.39 -9.86
CA PHE A 105 21.23 -7.75 -10.87
C PHE A 105 22.66 -7.58 -10.34
N TRP A 106 22.96 -6.45 -9.70
CA TRP A 106 24.27 -6.21 -9.07
C TRP A 106 24.60 -7.20 -7.96
N VAL A 107 23.64 -7.51 -7.07
CA VAL A 107 23.81 -8.53 -6.03
C VAL A 107 24.18 -9.88 -6.65
N MET A 108 23.53 -10.28 -7.74
CA MET A 108 23.85 -11.52 -8.45
C MET A 108 25.25 -11.49 -9.06
N GLN A 109 25.70 -10.37 -9.64
CA GLN A 109 27.08 -10.24 -10.13
C GLN A 109 28.10 -10.39 -9.00
N ILE A 110 27.85 -9.77 -7.84
CA ILE A 110 28.73 -9.86 -6.68
C ILE A 110 28.73 -11.28 -6.10
N LEU A 111 27.58 -11.96 -6.05
CA LEU A 111 27.52 -13.36 -5.63
C LEU A 111 28.37 -14.27 -6.51
N VAL A 112 28.36 -14.05 -7.83
CA VAL A 112 29.26 -14.77 -8.76
C VAL A 112 30.72 -14.51 -8.42
N ILE A 113 31.09 -13.28 -8.06
CA ILE A 113 32.46 -12.93 -7.65
C ILE A 113 32.85 -13.62 -6.32
N VAL A 114 31.94 -13.70 -5.35
CA VAL A 114 32.19 -14.39 -4.08
C VAL A 114 32.45 -15.88 -4.30
N ILE A 115 31.70 -16.53 -5.20
CA ILE A 115 31.87 -17.94 -5.54
C ILE A 115 33.11 -18.17 -6.41
N PHE A 116 33.39 -17.26 -7.35
CA PHE A 116 34.51 -17.31 -8.29
C PHE A 116 35.42 -16.08 -8.15
N PRO A 117 36.24 -16.01 -7.09
CA PRO A 117 37.02 -14.82 -6.75
C PRO A 117 38.19 -14.53 -7.70
N TYR A 118 38.54 -15.51 -8.55
CA TYR A 118 39.55 -15.39 -9.62
C TYR A 118 38.93 -15.21 -11.01
N SER A 119 37.62 -14.96 -11.12
CA SER A 119 36.98 -14.68 -12.40
C SER A 119 37.40 -13.31 -12.96
N GLU A 120 37.39 -13.16 -14.29
CA GLU A 120 37.63 -11.86 -14.96
C GLU A 120 36.63 -10.79 -14.48
N ARG A 121 35.43 -11.18 -14.07
CA ARG A 121 34.45 -10.23 -13.49
C ARG A 121 34.93 -9.65 -12.17
N ALA A 122 35.63 -10.44 -11.34
CA ALA A 122 36.17 -9.98 -10.07
C ALA A 122 37.28 -8.94 -10.27
N SER A 123 38.14 -9.13 -11.27
CA SER A 123 39.19 -8.15 -11.61
C SER A 123 38.60 -6.87 -12.22
N HIS A 124 37.59 -6.97 -13.09
CA HIS A 124 36.94 -5.79 -13.69
C HIS A 124 36.08 -4.99 -12.71
N LEU A 125 35.32 -5.65 -11.82
CA LEU A 125 34.36 -4.97 -10.95
C LEU A 125 34.94 -4.53 -9.59
N LEU A 126 35.86 -5.30 -9.02
CA LEU A 126 36.47 -4.98 -7.72
C LEU A 126 37.95 -4.58 -7.83
N GLY A 127 38.52 -4.56 -9.04
CA GLY A 127 39.89 -4.11 -9.28
C GLY A 127 40.95 -5.01 -8.63
N PHE A 128 40.61 -6.26 -8.33
CA PHE A 128 41.55 -7.15 -7.65
C PHE A 128 42.76 -7.46 -8.52
N LYS A 129 43.95 -7.06 -8.08
CA LYS A 129 45.25 -7.42 -8.68
C LYS A 129 45.71 -8.78 -8.18
N ASP A 130 46.35 -9.57 -9.03
CA ASP A 130 46.78 -10.95 -8.74
C ASP A 130 47.60 -11.11 -7.46
N ASP A 131 48.25 -10.03 -6.99
CA ASP A 131 49.06 -10.00 -5.77
C ASP A 131 48.26 -9.92 -4.46
N ILE A 132 46.94 -9.73 -4.51
CA ILE A 132 46.10 -9.61 -3.31
C ILE A 132 45.76 -11.02 -2.77
N ASP A 133 46.06 -11.23 -1.50
CA ASP A 133 45.77 -12.47 -0.77
C ASP A 133 44.27 -12.84 -0.79
N PHE A 134 43.98 -14.14 -0.83
CA PHE A 134 42.63 -14.68 -0.97
C PHE A 134 41.71 -14.21 0.15
N VAL A 135 42.19 -14.24 1.40
CA VAL A 135 41.40 -13.84 2.59
C VAL A 135 40.98 -12.37 2.51
N VAL A 136 41.85 -11.51 1.98
CA VAL A 136 41.56 -10.08 1.82
C VAL A 136 40.52 -9.86 0.72
N ARG A 137 40.64 -10.58 -0.40
CA ARG A 137 39.66 -10.53 -1.51
C ARG A 137 38.28 -10.98 -1.06
N GLU A 138 38.20 -12.12 -0.38
CA GLU A 138 36.95 -12.68 0.13
C GLU A 138 36.29 -11.71 1.11
N LYS A 139 37.05 -11.14 2.05
CA LYS A 139 36.53 -10.14 2.98
C LYS A 139 35.95 -8.91 2.28
N ILE A 140 36.63 -8.39 1.26
CA ILE A 140 36.14 -7.25 0.47
C ILE A 140 34.85 -7.63 -0.26
N ALA A 141 34.84 -8.76 -0.97
CA ALA A 141 33.69 -9.22 -1.73
C ALA A 141 32.47 -9.47 -0.84
N LEU A 142 32.65 -10.09 0.34
CA LEU A 142 31.58 -10.28 1.32
C LEU A 142 31.08 -8.97 1.92
N THR A 143 31.98 -8.01 2.17
CA THR A 143 31.59 -6.68 2.66
C THR A 143 30.75 -5.94 1.62
N VAL A 144 31.19 -5.94 0.36
CA VAL A 144 30.46 -5.33 -0.75
C VAL A 144 29.10 -6.03 -0.94
N LEU A 145 29.07 -7.38 -0.89
CA LEU A 145 27.83 -8.15 -0.94
C LEU A 145 26.87 -7.75 0.19
N ALA A 146 27.36 -7.66 1.42
CA ALA A 146 26.53 -7.30 2.58
C ALA A 146 25.93 -5.90 2.43
N VAL A 147 26.71 -4.93 1.95
CA VAL A 147 26.23 -3.55 1.69
C VAL A 147 25.16 -3.57 0.60
N PHE A 148 25.45 -4.16 -0.57
CA PHE A 148 24.50 -4.21 -1.69
C PHE A 148 23.22 -4.98 -1.34
N ALA A 149 23.33 -6.10 -0.64
CA ALA A 149 22.16 -6.87 -0.19
C ALA A 149 21.31 -6.07 0.81
N THR A 150 21.94 -5.33 1.73
CA THR A 150 21.23 -4.48 2.68
C THR A 150 20.49 -3.35 1.97
N VAL A 151 21.17 -2.64 1.06
CA VAL A 151 20.55 -1.57 0.25
C VAL A 151 19.39 -2.12 -0.58
N THR A 152 19.57 -3.28 -1.23
CA THR A 152 18.52 -3.94 -2.02
C THR A 152 17.32 -4.33 -1.16
N THR A 153 17.56 -4.76 0.07
CA THR A 153 16.48 -5.12 1.01
C THR A 153 15.69 -3.88 1.44
N ILE A 154 16.39 -2.76 1.70
CA ILE A 154 15.75 -1.49 2.05
C ILE A 154 14.93 -0.94 0.87
N THR A 155 15.46 -0.96 -0.35
CA THR A 155 14.71 -0.51 -1.53
C THR A 155 13.56 -1.45 -1.87
N GLY A 156 13.74 -2.77 -1.69
CA GLY A 156 12.65 -3.74 -1.76
C GLY A 156 11.54 -3.46 -0.76
N TRP A 157 11.90 -3.04 0.45
CA TRP A 157 10.93 -2.58 1.45
C TRP A 157 10.20 -1.31 1.03
N PHE A 158 10.90 -0.33 0.43
CA PHE A 158 10.24 0.86 -0.12
C PHE A 158 9.21 0.52 -1.20
N LEU A 159 9.55 -0.39 -2.12
CA LEU A 159 8.63 -0.90 -3.14
C LEU A 159 7.41 -1.57 -2.51
N HIS A 160 7.63 -2.44 -1.51
CA HIS A 160 6.55 -3.10 -0.79
C HIS A 160 5.61 -2.10 -0.12
N VAL A 161 6.15 -1.05 0.52
CA VAL A 161 5.34 0.03 1.11
C VAL A 161 4.55 0.77 0.03
N GLY A 162 5.18 1.10 -1.11
CA GLY A 162 4.50 1.75 -2.25
C GLY A 162 3.30 0.95 -2.75
N LEU A 163 3.49 -0.35 -2.99
CA LEU A 163 2.43 -1.27 -3.41
C LEU A 163 1.32 -1.40 -2.35
N SER A 164 1.70 -1.52 -1.08
CA SER A 164 0.73 -1.62 0.02
C SER A 164 -0.08 -0.34 0.19
N CYS A 165 0.55 0.83 0.01
CA CYS A 165 -0.12 2.13 0.01
C CYS A 165 -1.05 2.29 -1.19
N TYR A 166 -0.66 1.80 -2.37
CA TYR A 166 -1.52 1.79 -3.55
C TYR A 166 -2.80 0.99 -3.28
N VAL A 167 -2.68 -0.23 -2.75
CA VAL A 167 -3.83 -1.07 -2.37
C VAL A 167 -4.67 -0.41 -1.27
N TYR A 168 -4.03 0.24 -0.29
CA TYR A 168 -4.71 0.97 0.77
C TYR A 168 -5.57 2.12 0.23
N PHE A 169 -4.99 2.99 -0.62
CA PHE A 169 -5.71 4.10 -1.23
C PHE A 169 -6.83 3.62 -2.15
N GLN A 170 -6.59 2.56 -2.93
CA GLN A 170 -7.63 1.94 -3.76
C GLN A 170 -8.80 1.39 -2.92
N SER A 171 -8.51 0.68 -1.82
CA SER A 171 -9.52 0.16 -0.89
C SER A 171 -10.37 1.29 -0.31
N ARG A 172 -9.71 2.36 0.14
CA ARG A 172 -10.36 3.51 0.76
C ARG A 172 -11.20 4.31 -0.23
N ASN A 173 -10.70 4.54 -1.45
CA ASN A 173 -11.45 5.23 -2.50
C ASN A 173 -12.64 4.41 -2.97
N ARG A 174 -12.53 3.08 -3.01
CA ARG A 174 -13.67 2.19 -3.27
C ARG A 174 -14.73 2.28 -2.17
N GLU A 175 -14.34 2.28 -0.90
CA GLU A 175 -15.28 2.44 0.21
C GLU A 175 -16.01 3.79 0.18
N CYS A 176 -15.29 4.88 -0.11
CA CYS A 176 -15.89 6.21 -0.26
C CYS A 176 -16.93 6.24 -1.39
N LYS A 177 -16.62 5.63 -2.54
CA LYS A 177 -17.55 5.51 -3.67
C LYS A 177 -18.80 4.72 -3.28
N VAL A 178 -18.65 3.57 -2.62
CA VAL A 178 -19.78 2.75 -2.16
C VAL A 178 -20.65 3.50 -1.16
N LYS A 179 -20.05 4.21 -0.19
CA LYS A 179 -20.78 5.03 0.79
C LYS A 179 -21.54 6.19 0.13
N ALA A 180 -20.94 6.81 -0.91
CA ALA A 180 -21.60 7.86 -1.68
C ALA A 180 -22.80 7.31 -2.47
N SER A 181 -22.62 6.21 -3.21
CA SER A 181 -23.71 5.57 -3.95
C SER A 181 -24.83 5.07 -3.03
N ALA A 182 -24.50 4.53 -1.85
CA ALA A 182 -25.49 4.11 -0.86
C ALA A 182 -26.25 5.28 -0.20
N ARG A 183 -25.70 6.50 -0.26
CA ARG A 183 -26.40 7.72 0.19
C ARG A 183 -27.36 8.23 -0.88
N GLU A 184 -27.01 8.06 -2.14
CA GLU A 184 -27.81 8.47 -3.30
C GLU A 184 -28.95 7.50 -3.61
N SER A 185 -28.77 6.20 -3.34
CA SER A 185 -29.80 5.16 -3.51
C SER A 185 -30.72 4.99 -2.30
N ARG A 186 -30.54 5.75 -1.21
CA ARG A 186 -31.49 5.73 -0.10
C ARG A 186 -32.76 6.44 -0.55
N PRO A 187 -33.92 5.75 -0.59
CA PRO A 187 -35.18 6.44 -0.80
C PRO A 187 -35.32 7.54 0.28
N PRO A 188 -35.91 8.70 -0.06
CA PRO A 188 -36.11 9.76 0.93
C PRO A 188 -36.80 9.12 2.14
N MET A 189 -36.20 9.26 3.32
CA MET A 189 -36.87 8.89 4.56
C MET A 189 -38.13 9.74 4.63
N VAL A 190 -39.25 9.12 4.25
CA VAL A 190 -40.59 9.67 4.49
C VAL A 190 -40.64 9.87 5.99
N ALA A 191 -40.77 11.13 6.43
CA ALA A 191 -41.06 11.44 7.82
C ALA A 191 -42.21 10.53 8.28
N PRO A 192 -42.20 9.97 9.50
CA PRO A 192 -43.36 9.23 9.99
C PRO A 192 -44.58 10.12 9.78
N GLN A 193 -45.46 9.75 8.85
CA GLN A 193 -46.73 10.46 8.74
C GLN A 193 -47.37 10.41 10.12
N PRO A 194 -47.90 11.52 10.65
CA PRO A 194 -48.70 11.46 11.86
C PRO A 194 -49.78 10.39 11.61
N GLN A 195 -49.78 9.35 12.46
CA GLN A 195 -50.71 8.24 12.39
C GLN A 195 -52.10 8.81 12.12
N ALA A 196 -52.69 8.45 10.98
CA ALA A 196 -54.11 8.68 10.77
C ALA A 196 -54.86 8.06 11.96
N PRO A 197 -55.87 8.74 12.53
CA PRO A 197 -56.62 8.20 13.65
C PRO A 197 -57.16 6.83 13.24
N LYS A 198 -56.84 5.80 14.03
CA LYS A 198 -57.38 4.45 13.86
C LYS A 198 -58.89 4.56 13.66
N PRO A 199 -59.46 4.06 12.54
CA PRO A 199 -60.90 3.88 12.45
C PRO A 199 -61.32 2.98 13.62
N ALA A 200 -62.37 3.36 14.33
CA ALA A 200 -62.96 2.53 15.37
C ALA A 200 -63.30 1.16 14.76
N ASP A 201 -62.63 0.12 15.24
CA ASP A 201 -62.96 -1.27 14.96
C ASP A 201 -64.40 -1.51 15.39
N ASN A 202 -65.32 -1.58 14.43
CA ASN A 202 -66.67 -2.06 14.68
C ASN A 202 -67.19 -2.80 13.45
N PHE A 203 -66.65 -4.00 13.25
CA PHE A 203 -67.35 -5.09 12.60
C PHE A 203 -67.14 -6.34 13.45
N PRO A 204 -68.19 -6.87 14.11
CA PRO A 204 -68.09 -8.13 14.83
C PRO A 204 -67.99 -9.26 13.81
N ASN A 205 -66.81 -9.89 13.72
CA ASN A 205 -66.68 -11.18 13.04
C ASN A 205 -67.29 -12.27 13.96
N PRO A 206 -68.33 -13.03 13.55
CA PRO A 206 -69.03 -13.95 14.45
C PRO A 206 -68.27 -15.23 14.80
N ASN A 207 -67.09 -15.47 14.21
CA ASN A 207 -66.45 -16.78 14.25
C ASN A 207 -65.33 -16.97 15.29
N PHE A 208 -65.12 -16.01 16.18
CA PHE A 208 -64.18 -16.20 17.29
C PHE A 208 -64.81 -15.77 18.61
N SER A 209 -65.58 -16.68 19.20
CA SER A 209 -65.88 -16.67 20.63
C SER A 209 -64.58 -16.92 21.41
N ILE A 210 -64.37 -16.02 22.36
CA ILE A 210 -63.32 -15.93 23.38
C ILE A 210 -63.14 -17.24 24.18
N SER A 211 -61.87 -17.57 24.43
CA SER A 211 -61.36 -18.04 25.73
C SER A 211 -59.91 -17.52 25.79
N ASP A 212 -59.65 -16.34 26.36
CA ASP A 212 -59.35 -16.17 27.79
C ASP A 212 -58.64 -17.39 28.37
N ASP A 213 -57.30 -17.37 28.36
CA ASP A 213 -56.47 -17.52 29.57
C ASP A 213 -54.97 -17.51 29.22
N GLU A 214 -54.25 -16.63 29.92
CA GLU A 214 -52.87 -16.74 30.42
C GLU A 214 -51.68 -16.91 29.45
N ASP A 215 -50.91 -15.82 29.36
CA ASP A 215 -49.48 -15.71 29.75
C ASP A 215 -48.37 -16.58 29.08
N VAL A 216 -47.33 -15.84 28.64
CA VAL A 216 -45.88 -16.16 28.74
C VAL A 216 -45.17 -16.80 27.53
N GLU A 217 -44.33 -15.96 26.91
CA GLU A 217 -42.94 -16.16 26.47
C GLU A 217 -42.52 -17.14 25.35
N GLU A 218 -41.41 -16.72 24.73
CA GLU A 218 -40.36 -17.51 24.07
C GLU A 218 -40.53 -17.98 22.62
N ASP A 219 -39.90 -17.16 21.76
CA ASP A 219 -38.74 -17.54 20.94
C ASP A 219 -38.87 -18.43 19.69
N GLU A 220 -38.17 -17.91 18.69
CA GLU A 220 -37.39 -18.63 17.69
C GLU A 220 -38.11 -19.64 16.79
N ASP A 221 -38.33 -19.24 15.54
CA ASP A 221 -38.06 -20.18 14.47
C ASP A 221 -37.36 -19.53 13.28
N ARG A 222 -36.21 -20.14 12.98
CA ARG A 222 -35.35 -19.90 11.83
C ARG A 222 -36.04 -20.38 10.56
N VAL A 223 -35.25 -20.33 9.50
CA VAL A 223 -35.29 -21.21 8.32
C VAL A 223 -36.16 -20.68 7.17
N PHE A 224 -35.53 -20.12 6.14
CA PHE A 224 -35.19 -20.89 4.93
C PHE A 224 -34.60 -19.96 3.86
N GLU A 225 -33.35 -20.25 3.48
CA GLU A 225 -32.79 -19.88 2.20
C GLU A 225 -33.67 -20.43 1.06
N GLN A 226 -33.88 -19.64 0.01
CA GLN A 226 -34.39 -20.20 -1.24
C GLN A 226 -33.63 -19.63 -2.45
N LYS A 227 -32.69 -20.44 -2.93
CA LYS A 227 -32.24 -20.45 -4.32
C LYS A 227 -33.10 -21.46 -5.07
N PRO A 228 -33.52 -21.19 -6.31
CA PRO A 228 -33.63 -22.29 -7.26
C PRO A 228 -32.92 -21.98 -8.58
N SER A 229 -31.94 -22.83 -8.85
CA SER A 229 -31.49 -23.25 -10.17
C SER A 229 -32.64 -23.90 -10.97
N GLY A 230 -32.68 -23.67 -12.30
CA GLY A 230 -33.58 -24.38 -13.24
C GLY A 230 -33.28 -25.89 -13.38
N PRO A 231 -33.74 -26.64 -14.42
CA PRO A 231 -34.13 -26.22 -15.78
C PRO A 231 -35.30 -27.00 -16.48
N ASN A 232 -35.52 -26.67 -17.77
CA ASN A 232 -36.04 -27.44 -18.93
C ASN A 232 -37.52 -27.45 -19.38
N MET A 233 -37.66 -27.05 -20.67
CA MET A 233 -38.51 -27.52 -21.79
C MET A 233 -40.04 -27.38 -21.76
N VAL A 234 -40.56 -26.53 -22.67
CA VAL A 234 -41.33 -26.92 -23.89
C VAL A 234 -40.90 -26.02 -25.04
#